data_AF-A0A3P9CS85-F1
#
_entry.id   AF-A0A3P9CS85-F1
#
_cell.length_a   1.000
_cell.length_b   1.000
_cell.length_c   1.000
_cell.angle_alpha   90.00
_cell.angle_beta   90.00
_cell.angle_gamma   90.00
#
_symmetry.space_group_name_H-M   'P 1'
#
loop_
_entity.id
_entity.type
_entity.pdbx_description
1 polymer ?
#
loop_
_entity_poly.entity_id
_entity_poly.type
_entity_poly.pdbx_seq_one_letter_code
_entity_poly.pdbx_strand_id
1 'polypeptide(L)'
;MNNYRPISNLPFLSKIIEKAVSQQLSYFLKQNNCYDAFQSGFRQNHSTETALTKVFNDICLNTDSGKMSVLVLLDLSAAFDTVDHNILLKRLENWAGLSGTVLNWFKTYVENRKYFVSIGNFTSEQTSITCGVPQGSILGPPLFNIYMLPLAQIINNNKINYHSYADDTQIYITMSPGDRGPVQALGKCIEEINDWLCHNFLQLNKNKTEVIVFGAKEKRLQVTRELQSIHLKTTNQARNLGVVMDADLNLEKHIKTITKSAYYHLKNISRIKDLMSQQDLEKLVHAFIFSRLDYCNSIFTGLPKKSVRQLQLIQNSAARVLTKTKKVDHISPALRSLHWLPVRQRIDFKVLMLVYKALNGLGPKYINDLLTQYEPSRSLRSSGSGLLSVPRVRTRHGEAAFSFYAPYIWNKLPESLRSAETLSLFKSRLKTHLFSAAFE
;
A
#
# COMPACT_ATOMS: atom_id res chain seq x y z
N MET A 1 29.00 -6.95 -4.74
CA MET A 1 27.81 -7.69 -5.24
C MET A 1 26.52 -7.35 -4.47
N ASN A 2 26.48 -6.34 -3.59
CA ASN A 2 25.39 -6.16 -2.60
C ASN A 2 24.06 -5.61 -3.15
N ASN A 3 23.91 -5.44 -4.48
CA ASN A 3 22.74 -4.78 -5.11
C ASN A 3 22.11 -5.57 -6.26
N TYR A 4 22.54 -6.81 -6.54
CA TYR A 4 21.93 -7.62 -7.60
C TYR A 4 20.80 -8.48 -7.02
N ARG A 5 19.63 -8.47 -7.66
CA ARG A 5 18.53 -9.40 -7.38
C ARG A 5 18.39 -10.34 -8.59
N PRO A 6 18.86 -11.58 -8.51
CA PRO A 6 18.70 -12.53 -9.61
C PRO A 6 17.22 -12.85 -9.82
N ILE A 7 16.78 -12.97 -11.07
CA ILE A 7 15.41 -13.39 -11.41
C ILE A 7 15.50 -14.75 -12.09
N SER A 8 14.71 -15.71 -11.60
CA SER A 8 14.60 -17.04 -12.21
C SER A 8 13.77 -16.96 -13.49
N ASN A 9 14.38 -17.26 -14.63
CA ASN A 9 13.65 -17.45 -15.87
C ASN A 9 13.09 -18.88 -15.95
N LEU A 10 11.84 -19.05 -15.57
CA LEU A 10 11.19 -20.36 -15.57
C LEU A 10 10.79 -20.81 -16.98
N PRO A 11 10.80 -22.14 -17.25
CA PRO A 11 10.25 -22.71 -18.48
C PRO A 11 8.80 -22.27 -18.70
N PHE A 12 8.43 -22.04 -19.97
CA PHE A 12 7.09 -21.57 -20.34
C PHE A 12 5.98 -22.49 -19.83
N LEU A 13 6.12 -23.81 -19.99
CA LEU A 13 5.16 -24.80 -19.48
C LEU A 13 5.02 -24.74 -17.95
N SER A 14 6.11 -24.53 -17.21
CA SER A 14 6.08 -24.35 -15.76
C SER A 14 5.19 -23.17 -15.38
N LYS A 15 5.30 -22.04 -16.08
CA LYS A 15 4.48 -20.85 -15.81
C LYS A 15 2.98 -21.11 -16.00
N ILE A 16 2.60 -21.91 -16.99
CA ILE A 16 1.18 -22.26 -17.21
C ILE A 16 0.65 -23.11 -16.05
N ILE A 17 1.41 -24.15 -15.66
CA ILE A 17 1.02 -25.04 -14.57
C ILE A 17 0.97 -24.27 -13.24
N GLU A 18 2.00 -23.49 -12.94
CA GLU A 18 2.03 -22.63 -11.75
C GLU A 18 0.86 -21.66 -11.70
N LYS A 19 0.42 -21.12 -12.85
CA LYS A 19 -0.75 -20.25 -12.91
C LYS A 19 -2.03 -20.99 -12.53
N ALA A 20 -2.25 -22.18 -13.06
CA ALA A 20 -3.40 -23.00 -12.73
C ALA A 20 -3.42 -23.37 -11.24
N VAL A 21 -2.29 -23.83 -10.70
CA VAL A 21 -2.14 -24.16 -9.28
C VAL A 21 -2.34 -22.93 -8.40
N SER A 22 -1.77 -21.78 -8.78
CA SER A 22 -1.91 -20.52 -8.05
C SER A 22 -3.38 -20.07 -7.94
N GLN A 23 -4.16 -20.23 -9.01
CA GLN A 23 -5.59 -19.91 -9.00
C GLN A 23 -6.38 -20.82 -8.07
N GLN A 24 -6.14 -22.14 -8.13
CA GLN A 24 -6.80 -23.13 -7.28
C GLN A 24 -6.42 -22.91 -5.80
N LEU A 25 -5.13 -22.71 -5.51
CA LEU A 25 -4.63 -22.42 -4.17
C LEU A 25 -5.26 -21.15 -3.61
N SER A 26 -5.29 -20.06 -4.39
CA SER A 26 -5.86 -18.79 -3.94
C SER A 26 -7.36 -18.89 -3.66
N TYR A 27 -8.10 -19.65 -4.47
CA TYR A 27 -9.50 -19.96 -4.22
C TYR A 27 -9.69 -20.73 -2.91
N PHE A 28 -8.92 -21.80 -2.71
CA PHE A 28 -8.95 -22.61 -1.50
C PHE A 28 -8.63 -21.80 -0.24
N LEU A 29 -7.56 -21.01 -0.25
CA LEU A 29 -7.17 -20.16 0.88
C LEU A 29 -8.24 -19.12 1.22
N LYS A 30 -8.93 -18.60 0.21
CA LYS A 30 -10.04 -17.66 0.41
C LYS A 30 -11.25 -18.33 1.05
N GLN A 31 -11.66 -19.50 0.55
CA GLN A 31 -12.83 -20.23 1.07
C GLN A 31 -12.63 -20.68 2.53
N ASN A 32 -11.40 -21.03 2.90
CA ASN A 32 -11.07 -21.49 4.25
C ASN A 32 -10.57 -20.38 5.19
N ASN A 33 -10.65 -19.10 4.79
CA ASN A 33 -10.20 -17.95 5.57
C ASN A 33 -8.74 -18.07 6.06
N CYS A 34 -7.86 -18.69 5.28
CA CYS A 34 -6.46 -18.93 5.66
C CYS A 34 -5.57 -17.68 5.53
N TYR A 35 -6.05 -16.65 4.82
CA TYR A 35 -5.28 -15.43 4.66
C TYR A 35 -5.25 -14.62 5.95
N ASP A 36 -4.07 -14.16 6.34
CA ASP A 36 -3.96 -13.11 7.33
C ASP A 36 -4.72 -11.84 6.88
N ALA A 37 -5.46 -11.22 7.79
CA ALA A 37 -6.29 -10.06 7.51
C ALA A 37 -5.45 -8.83 7.11
N PHE A 38 -4.26 -8.67 7.68
CA PHE A 38 -3.42 -7.48 7.52
C PHE A 38 -2.21 -7.67 6.59
N GLN A 39 -2.03 -8.86 6.01
CA GLN A 39 -1.16 -9.08 4.85
C GLN A 39 -1.85 -8.61 3.57
N SER A 40 -1.26 -7.63 2.86
CA SER A 40 -1.80 -7.06 1.62
C SER A 40 -0.96 -7.35 0.38
N GLY A 41 0.26 -7.82 0.55
CA GLY A 41 1.14 -8.19 -0.55
C GLY A 41 0.58 -9.39 -1.32
N PHE A 42 0.67 -9.33 -2.64
CA PHE A 42 0.29 -10.42 -3.55
C PHE A 42 -1.14 -10.95 -3.40
N ARG A 43 -2.05 -10.14 -2.86
CA ARG A 43 -3.47 -10.50 -2.71
C ARG A 43 -4.33 -9.71 -3.68
N GLN A 44 -5.31 -10.40 -4.27
CA GLN A 44 -6.31 -9.74 -5.08
C GLN A 44 -7.08 -8.71 -4.25
N ASN A 45 -7.43 -7.58 -4.86
CA ASN A 45 -8.15 -6.46 -4.22
C ASN A 45 -7.39 -5.72 -3.11
N HIS A 46 -6.13 -6.09 -2.83
CA HIS A 46 -5.25 -5.39 -1.90
C HIS A 46 -4.18 -4.63 -2.68
N SER A 47 -3.64 -3.56 -2.11
CA SER A 47 -2.55 -2.80 -2.70
C SER A 47 -1.72 -2.11 -1.62
N THR A 48 -0.59 -1.53 -2.03
CA THR A 48 0.18 -0.62 -1.16
C THR A 48 -0.70 0.54 -0.70
N GLU A 49 -1.60 1.03 -1.56
CA GLU A 49 -2.52 2.12 -1.26
C GLU A 49 -3.54 1.73 -0.18
N THR A 50 -4.12 0.52 -0.21
CA THR A 50 -5.04 0.08 0.87
C THR A 50 -4.30 -0.11 2.19
N ALA A 51 -3.11 -0.70 2.17
CA ALA A 51 -2.28 -0.88 3.36
C ALA A 51 -1.91 0.46 4.01
N LEU A 52 -1.38 1.40 3.22
CA LEU A 52 -1.04 2.74 3.70
C LEU A 52 -2.26 3.52 4.18
N THR A 53 -3.41 3.37 3.51
CA THR A 53 -4.66 4.03 3.93
C THR A 53 -5.06 3.60 5.34
N LYS A 54 -4.95 2.30 5.67
CA LYS A 54 -5.28 1.79 7.02
C LYS A 54 -4.35 2.35 8.09
N VAL A 55 -3.04 2.25 7.87
CA VAL A 55 -2.03 2.70 8.85
C VAL A 55 -2.08 4.22 9.03
N PHE A 56 -2.18 4.98 7.92
CA PHE A 56 -2.25 6.43 7.96
C PHE A 56 -3.54 6.92 8.65
N ASN A 57 -4.67 6.25 8.42
CA ASN A 57 -5.93 6.51 9.12
C ASN A 57 -5.76 6.41 10.63
N ASP A 58 -5.22 5.30 11.12
CA ASP A 58 -5.07 5.07 12.56
C ASP A 58 -4.17 6.12 13.22
N ILE A 59 -3.03 6.42 12.59
CA ILE A 59 -2.08 7.44 13.08
C ILE A 59 -2.75 8.83 13.11
N CYS A 60 -3.54 9.17 12.09
CA CYS A 60 -4.29 10.43 12.05
C CYS A 60 -5.32 10.53 13.19
N LEU A 61 -6.10 9.48 13.43
CA LEU A 61 -7.11 9.45 14.51
C LEU A 61 -6.48 9.47 15.91
N ASN A 62 -5.34 8.80 16.08
CA ASN A 62 -4.57 8.85 17.31
C ASN A 62 -4.10 10.28 17.59
N THR A 63 -3.56 10.95 16.56
CA THR A 63 -3.11 12.35 16.64
C THR A 63 -4.28 13.28 16.96
N ASP A 64 -5.45 13.08 16.33
CA ASP A 64 -6.69 13.83 16.61
C ASP A 64 -7.13 13.70 18.07
N SER A 65 -6.92 12.52 18.65
CA SER A 65 -7.23 12.21 20.05
C SER A 65 -6.15 12.68 21.04
N GLY A 66 -5.10 13.37 20.57
CA GLY A 66 -3.99 13.83 21.42
C GLY A 66 -3.05 12.72 21.91
N LYS A 67 -3.14 11.52 21.31
CA LYS A 67 -2.28 10.37 21.58
C LYS A 67 -1.05 10.40 20.67
N MET A 68 -0.01 9.67 21.07
CA MET A 68 1.19 9.46 20.26
C MET A 68 1.08 8.12 19.51
N SER A 69 1.71 8.01 18.35
CA SER A 69 1.86 6.72 17.66
C SER A 69 3.34 6.45 17.39
N VAL A 70 3.76 5.20 17.54
CA VAL A 70 5.10 4.76 17.12
C VAL A 70 4.91 3.73 16.03
N LEU A 71 5.53 3.95 14.88
CA LEU A 71 5.54 3.03 13.73
C LEU A 71 6.97 2.52 13.54
N VAL A 72 7.09 1.20 13.47
CA VAL A 72 8.34 0.49 13.20
C VAL A 72 8.18 -0.23 11.87
N LEU A 73 9.03 0.11 10.90
CA LEU A 73 9.11 -0.54 9.59
C LEU A 73 10.19 -1.60 9.66
N LEU A 74 9.82 -2.87 9.69
CA LEU A 74 10.72 -4.02 9.70
C LEU A 74 11.08 -4.40 8.25
N ASP A 75 12.37 -4.58 7.99
CA ASP A 75 12.90 -5.01 6.69
C ASP A 75 13.56 -6.39 6.85
N LEU A 76 13.31 -7.31 5.91
CA LEU A 76 13.93 -8.63 5.89
C LEU A 76 15.06 -8.69 4.86
N SER A 77 16.17 -9.33 5.22
CA SER A 77 17.27 -9.60 4.29
C SER A 77 16.96 -10.82 3.43
N ALA A 78 16.90 -10.61 2.11
CA ALA A 78 16.75 -11.67 1.10
C ALA A 78 15.58 -12.65 1.38
N ALA A 79 14.42 -12.11 1.79
CA ALA A 79 13.32 -12.89 2.35
C ALA A 79 12.82 -14.06 1.47
N PHE A 80 12.76 -13.84 0.15
CA PHE A 80 12.33 -14.88 -0.79
C PHE A 80 13.38 -15.97 -0.97
N ASP A 81 14.66 -15.61 -0.90
CA ASP A 81 15.78 -16.52 -1.13
C ASP A 81 16.10 -17.39 0.10
N THR A 82 15.60 -17.01 1.28
CA THR A 82 15.90 -17.67 2.57
C THR A 82 14.80 -18.60 3.07
N VAL A 83 13.70 -18.74 2.33
CA VAL A 83 12.57 -19.63 2.70
C VAL A 83 13.05 -21.09 2.80
N ASP A 84 12.97 -21.69 3.98
CA ASP A 84 13.28 -23.12 4.14
C ASP A 84 12.16 -24.00 3.57
N HIS A 85 12.51 -24.98 2.75
CA HIS A 85 11.54 -25.83 2.06
C HIS A 85 10.78 -26.76 3.03
N ASN A 86 11.45 -27.29 4.06
CA ASN A 86 10.81 -28.19 5.02
C ASN A 86 9.80 -27.43 5.90
N ILE A 87 10.16 -26.23 6.37
CA ILE A 87 9.25 -25.36 7.11
C ILE A 87 8.09 -24.96 6.20
N LEU A 88 8.33 -24.57 4.95
CA LEU A 88 7.27 -24.23 4.00
C LEU A 88 6.26 -25.37 3.82
N LEU A 89 6.73 -26.60 3.61
CA LEU A 89 5.85 -27.76 3.47
C LEU A 89 5.04 -28.02 4.74
N LYS A 90 5.65 -27.89 5.92
CA LYS A 90 4.94 -27.97 7.20
C LYS A 90 3.90 -26.86 7.37
N ARG A 91 4.14 -25.65 6.82
CA ARG A 91 3.15 -24.55 6.84
C ARG A 91 1.99 -24.84 5.88
N LEU A 92 2.28 -25.34 4.68
CA LEU A 92 1.25 -25.76 3.73
C LEU A 92 0.33 -26.83 4.34
N GLU A 93 0.90 -27.79 5.06
CA GLU A 93 0.15 -28.83 5.75
C GLU A 93 -0.63 -28.31 6.97
N ASN A 94 0.07 -27.75 7.95
CA ASN A 94 -0.51 -27.48 9.27
C ASN A 94 -1.25 -26.13 9.38
N TRP A 95 -0.91 -25.16 8.53
CA TRP A 95 -1.50 -23.82 8.58
C TRP A 95 -2.50 -23.58 7.46
N ALA A 96 -2.17 -24.00 6.24
CA ALA A 96 -3.12 -23.94 5.13
C ALA A 96 -4.06 -25.15 5.08
N GLY A 97 -3.71 -26.29 5.70
CA GLY A 97 -4.57 -27.48 5.70
C GLY A 97 -4.48 -28.31 4.41
N LEU A 98 -3.39 -28.19 3.64
CA LEU A 98 -3.18 -28.98 2.43
C LEU A 98 -2.68 -30.39 2.79
N SER A 99 -3.17 -31.41 2.09
CA SER A 99 -2.78 -32.80 2.34
C SER A 99 -2.78 -33.64 1.06
N GLY A 100 -2.31 -34.89 1.18
CA GLY A 100 -2.34 -35.88 0.11
C GLY A 100 -1.61 -35.43 -1.16
N THR A 101 -2.26 -35.64 -2.31
CA THR A 101 -1.68 -35.39 -3.63
C THR A 101 -1.24 -33.94 -3.84
N VAL A 102 -1.98 -32.97 -3.31
CA VAL A 102 -1.66 -31.55 -3.49
C VAL A 102 -0.40 -31.17 -2.70
N LEU A 103 -0.28 -31.64 -1.45
CA LEU A 103 0.92 -31.41 -0.65
C LEU A 103 2.14 -32.09 -1.29
N ASN A 104 1.98 -33.32 -1.79
CA ASN A 104 3.03 -34.03 -2.50
C ASN A 104 3.46 -33.28 -3.79
N TRP A 105 2.52 -32.67 -4.50
CA TRP A 105 2.85 -31.83 -5.65
C TRP A 105 3.76 -30.66 -5.24
N PHE A 106 3.42 -29.93 -4.18
CA PHE A 106 4.28 -28.84 -3.67
C PHE A 106 5.65 -29.34 -3.20
N LYS A 107 5.71 -30.52 -2.58
CA LYS A 107 6.96 -31.18 -2.21
C LYS A 107 7.84 -31.39 -3.43
N THR A 108 7.33 -32.04 -4.47
CA THR A 108 8.07 -32.24 -5.72
C THR A 108 8.37 -30.94 -6.48
N TYR A 109 7.59 -29.88 -6.27
CA TYR A 109 7.82 -28.57 -6.89
C TYR A 109 9.06 -27.85 -6.31
N VAL A 110 9.32 -28.00 -5.00
CA VAL A 110 10.47 -27.35 -4.32
C VAL A 110 11.70 -28.25 -4.22
N GLU A 111 11.53 -29.57 -4.10
CA GLU A 111 12.63 -30.52 -3.97
C GLU A 111 13.39 -30.73 -5.29
N ASN A 112 14.69 -31.05 -5.18
CA ASN A 112 15.58 -31.40 -6.30
C ASN A 112 15.63 -30.38 -7.45
N ARG A 113 15.23 -29.13 -7.19
CA ARG A 113 15.37 -28.05 -8.17
C ARG A 113 16.85 -27.74 -8.37
N LYS A 114 17.21 -27.48 -9.63
CA LYS A 114 18.53 -26.99 -10.01
C LYS A 114 18.41 -25.67 -10.74
N TYR A 115 19.45 -24.86 -10.67
CA TYR A 115 19.60 -23.66 -11.47
C TYR A 115 20.98 -23.62 -12.11
N PHE A 116 21.12 -22.78 -13.12
CA PHE A 116 22.38 -22.40 -13.72
C PHE A 116 22.28 -20.93 -14.13
N VAL A 117 23.42 -20.29 -14.36
CA VAL A 117 23.51 -18.91 -14.85
C VAL A 117 23.99 -18.93 -16.29
N SER A 118 23.31 -18.17 -17.15
CA SER A 118 23.74 -17.99 -18.55
C SER A 118 23.98 -16.51 -18.83
N ILE A 119 25.14 -16.20 -19.43
CA ILE A 119 25.55 -14.85 -19.83
C ILE A 119 26.10 -14.93 -21.25
N GLY A 120 25.33 -14.41 -22.22
CA GLY A 120 25.65 -14.54 -23.63
C GLY A 120 25.67 -16.01 -24.05
N ASN A 121 26.81 -16.47 -24.54
CA ASN A 121 27.00 -17.86 -24.99
C ASN A 121 27.59 -18.77 -23.89
N PHE A 122 27.84 -18.24 -22.69
CA PHE A 122 28.42 -19.01 -21.59
C PHE A 122 27.33 -19.48 -20.62
N THR A 123 27.51 -20.70 -20.10
CA THR A 123 26.59 -21.34 -19.15
C THR A 123 27.39 -21.93 -18.00
N SER A 124 26.94 -21.70 -16.76
CA SER A 124 27.55 -22.33 -15.59
C SER A 124 27.17 -23.81 -15.50
N GLU A 125 27.87 -24.54 -14.63
CA GLU A 125 27.38 -25.83 -14.15
C GLU A 125 26.03 -25.70 -13.44
N GLN A 126 25.29 -26.80 -13.39
CA GLN A 126 24.02 -26.85 -12.66
C GLN A 126 24.26 -27.04 -11.17
N THR A 127 23.63 -26.19 -10.37
CA THR A 127 23.72 -26.22 -8.91
C THR A 127 22.33 -26.44 -8.31
N SER A 128 22.24 -27.24 -7.25
CA SER A 128 20.98 -27.48 -6.54
C SER A 128 20.51 -26.24 -5.78
N ILE A 129 19.19 -26.03 -5.75
CA ILE A 129 18.52 -25.03 -4.92
C ILE A 129 18.11 -25.71 -3.62
N THR A 130 18.67 -25.27 -2.49
CA THR A 130 18.40 -25.86 -1.17
C THR A 130 17.42 -25.06 -0.33
N CYS A 131 17.18 -23.80 -0.68
CA CYS A 131 16.23 -22.91 -0.02
C CYS A 131 15.71 -21.85 -1.01
N GLY A 132 14.73 -21.10 -0.55
CA GLY A 132 14.12 -20.00 -1.27
C GLY A 132 12.97 -20.44 -2.18
N VAL A 133 12.13 -19.48 -2.51
CA VAL A 133 11.13 -19.59 -3.58
C VAL A 133 11.62 -18.81 -4.80
N PRO A 134 11.53 -19.35 -6.03
CA PRO A 134 12.17 -18.72 -7.18
C PRO A 134 11.65 -17.31 -7.44
N GLN A 135 12.52 -16.30 -7.43
CA GLN A 135 12.12 -14.92 -7.71
C GLN A 135 11.70 -14.79 -9.18
N GLY A 136 10.43 -14.43 -9.44
CA GLY A 136 9.84 -14.45 -10.77
C GLY A 136 8.93 -15.66 -11.06
N SER A 137 8.83 -16.61 -10.11
CA SER A 137 7.77 -17.63 -10.12
C SER A 137 6.40 -17.05 -9.81
N ILE A 138 5.36 -17.72 -10.29
CA ILE A 138 3.97 -17.34 -10.02
C ILE A 138 3.56 -17.84 -8.63
N LEU A 139 4.11 -18.98 -8.20
CA LEU A 139 3.84 -19.56 -6.88
C LEU A 139 4.69 -18.99 -5.74
N GLY A 140 5.86 -18.41 -6.01
CA GLY A 140 6.71 -17.86 -4.96
C GLY A 140 6.00 -16.87 -4.04
N PRO A 141 5.29 -15.86 -4.57
CA PRO A 141 4.58 -14.89 -3.74
C PRO A 141 3.50 -15.48 -2.79
N PRO A 142 2.54 -16.31 -3.24
CA PRO A 142 1.58 -16.92 -2.32
C PRO A 142 2.24 -17.91 -1.34
N LEU A 143 3.29 -18.64 -1.74
CA LEU A 143 4.04 -19.52 -0.84
C LEU A 143 4.74 -18.72 0.27
N PHE A 144 5.34 -17.58 -0.06
CA PHE A 144 5.94 -16.69 0.93
C PHE A 144 4.89 -16.15 1.92
N ASN A 145 3.71 -15.75 1.44
CA ASN A 145 2.64 -15.32 2.33
C ASN A 145 2.21 -16.43 3.32
N ILE A 146 2.13 -17.68 2.87
CA ILE A 146 1.81 -18.84 3.74
C ILE A 146 2.92 -19.06 4.77
N TYR A 147 4.18 -18.94 4.35
CA TYR A 147 5.34 -19.06 5.24
C TYR A 147 5.28 -18.08 6.41
N MET A 148 4.84 -16.85 6.13
CA MET A 148 4.76 -15.74 7.08
C MET A 148 3.53 -15.74 7.99
N LEU A 149 2.54 -16.63 7.79
CA LEU A 149 1.29 -16.65 8.57
C LEU A 149 1.47 -16.62 10.10
N PRO A 150 2.42 -17.36 10.71
CA PRO A 150 2.56 -17.36 12.16
C PRO A 150 2.98 -16.02 12.76
N LEU A 151 3.63 -15.16 11.97
CA LEU A 151 4.10 -13.85 12.43
C LEU A 151 2.94 -12.99 12.97
N ALA A 152 1.77 -13.07 12.33
CA ALA A 152 0.55 -12.38 12.75
C ALA A 152 0.14 -12.74 14.19
N GLN A 153 0.27 -14.03 14.58
CA GLN A 153 -0.10 -14.47 15.92
C GLN A 153 0.84 -13.89 16.98
N ILE A 154 2.15 -13.83 16.71
CA ILE A 154 3.13 -13.24 17.63
C ILE A 154 2.80 -11.77 17.88
N ILE A 155 2.51 -11.04 16.81
CA ILE A 155 2.18 -9.61 16.91
C ILE A 155 0.88 -9.40 17.70
N ASN A 156 -0.16 -10.19 17.39
CA ASN A 156 -1.45 -10.12 18.07
C ASN A 156 -1.36 -10.48 19.56
N ASN A 157 -0.53 -11.46 19.94
CA ASN A 157 -0.31 -11.86 21.33
C ASN A 157 0.27 -10.71 22.18
N ASN A 158 1.05 -9.83 21.55
CA ASN A 158 1.58 -8.62 22.19
C ASN A 158 0.62 -7.42 22.11
N LYS A 159 -0.58 -7.59 21.53
CA LYS A 159 -1.60 -6.55 21.33
C LYS A 159 -1.07 -5.35 20.53
N ILE A 160 -0.21 -5.61 19.56
CA ILE A 160 0.36 -4.61 18.66
C ILE A 160 -0.40 -4.61 17.34
N ASN A 161 -0.64 -3.42 16.78
CA ASN A 161 -1.24 -3.33 15.46
C ASN A 161 -0.14 -3.52 14.41
N TYR A 162 -0.50 -4.09 13.26
CA TYR A 162 0.43 -4.26 12.17
C TYR A 162 -0.25 -4.24 10.83
N HIS A 163 0.57 -4.11 9.81
CA HIS A 163 0.20 -4.31 8.43
C HIS A 163 1.41 -4.91 7.71
N SER A 164 1.20 -5.91 6.86
CA SER A 164 2.28 -6.46 6.04
C SER A 164 1.97 -6.25 4.57
N TYR A 165 3.02 -6.06 3.78
CA TYR A 165 2.95 -6.10 2.33
C TYR A 165 4.15 -6.90 1.84
N ALA A 166 3.90 -8.18 1.53
CA ALA A 166 4.97 -9.14 1.26
C ALA A 166 5.90 -9.24 2.48
N ASP A 167 7.20 -9.04 2.28
CA ASP A 167 8.26 -9.03 3.29
C ASP A 167 8.29 -7.73 4.12
N ASP A 168 7.80 -6.61 3.58
CA ASP A 168 7.70 -5.35 4.32
C ASP A 168 6.62 -5.50 5.42
N THR A 169 7.04 -5.55 6.68
CA THR A 169 6.13 -5.62 7.84
C THR A 169 6.25 -4.37 8.67
N GLN A 170 5.13 -3.70 8.91
CA GLN A 170 5.05 -2.51 9.74
C GLN A 170 4.23 -2.82 10.98
N ILE A 171 4.80 -2.57 12.15
CA ILE A 171 4.11 -2.72 13.44
C ILE A 171 3.99 -1.34 14.09
N TYR A 172 2.89 -1.10 14.78
CA TYR A 172 2.64 0.20 15.40
C TYR A 172 1.80 0.12 16.66
N ILE A 173 2.14 1.02 17.59
CA ILE A 173 1.49 1.16 18.88
C ILE A 173 0.90 2.56 19.01
N THR A 174 -0.11 2.66 19.88
CA THR A 174 -0.69 3.93 20.30
C THR A 174 -0.36 4.15 21.76
N MET A 175 0.04 5.36 22.13
CA MET A 175 0.39 5.72 23.50
C MET A 175 -0.48 6.88 23.98
N SER A 176 -1.18 6.66 25.08
CA SER A 176 -1.80 7.74 25.84
C SER A 176 -0.73 8.56 26.55
N PRO A 177 -0.97 9.85 26.86
CA PRO A 177 -0.01 10.67 27.61
C PRO A 177 0.39 10.00 28.93
N GLY A 178 1.69 9.78 29.15
CA GLY A 178 2.23 9.17 30.36
C GLY A 178 2.24 7.63 30.38
N ASP A 179 1.58 6.97 29.43
CA ASP A 179 1.55 5.50 29.36
C ASP A 179 2.81 4.95 28.67
N ARG A 180 3.58 4.14 29.41
CA ARG A 180 4.83 3.50 28.96
C ARG A 180 4.65 2.04 28.56
N GLY A 181 3.54 1.41 28.98
CA GLY A 181 3.29 -0.01 28.74
C GLY A 181 3.41 -0.41 27.25
N PRO A 182 2.86 0.38 26.31
CA PRO A 182 2.96 0.06 24.89
C PRO A 182 4.41 0.00 24.35
N VAL A 183 5.33 0.80 24.87
CA VAL A 183 6.75 0.77 24.41
C VAL A 183 7.45 -0.50 24.88
N GLN A 184 7.17 -0.96 26.11
CA GLN A 184 7.71 -2.22 26.62
C GLN A 184 7.15 -3.41 25.83
N ALA A 185 5.84 -3.42 25.56
CA ALA A 185 5.22 -4.42 24.70
C ALA A 185 5.82 -4.43 23.29
N LEU A 186 6.13 -3.25 22.73
CA LEU A 186 6.81 -3.13 21.44
C LEU A 186 8.22 -3.73 21.45
N GLY A 187 9.02 -3.45 22.48
CA GLY A 187 10.36 -4.05 22.63
C GLY A 187 10.29 -5.57 22.68
N LYS A 188 9.44 -6.11 23.57
CA LYS A 188 9.22 -7.56 23.69
C LYS A 188 8.74 -8.19 22.39
N CYS A 189 7.80 -7.56 21.69
CA CYS A 189 7.30 -8.08 20.42
C CYS A 189 8.39 -8.12 19.35
N ILE A 190 9.26 -7.11 19.26
CA ILE A 190 10.37 -7.10 18.30
C ILE A 190 11.37 -8.22 18.61
N GLU A 191 11.64 -8.49 19.88
CA GLU A 191 12.49 -9.62 20.30
C GLU A 191 11.87 -10.96 19.88
N GLU A 192 10.59 -11.19 20.20
CA GLU A 192 9.87 -12.41 19.80
C GLU A 192 9.79 -12.58 18.27
N ILE A 193 9.58 -11.48 17.53
CA ILE A 193 9.63 -11.48 16.06
C ILE A 193 11.03 -11.86 15.58
N ASN A 194 12.08 -11.25 16.13
CA ASN A 194 13.46 -11.53 15.73
C ASN A 194 13.83 -12.99 15.99
N ASP A 195 13.46 -13.52 17.16
CA ASP A 195 13.72 -14.92 17.51
C ASP A 195 12.94 -15.85 16.59
N TRP A 196 11.67 -15.57 16.32
CA TRP A 196 10.87 -16.36 15.39
C TRP A 196 11.47 -16.33 13.98
N LEU A 197 11.87 -15.17 13.48
CA LEU A 197 12.51 -15.06 12.16
C LEU A 197 13.76 -15.94 12.09
N CYS A 198 14.63 -15.87 13.10
CA CYS A 198 15.84 -16.71 13.18
C CYS A 198 15.50 -18.21 13.15
N HIS A 199 14.50 -18.66 13.92
CA HIS A 199 14.07 -20.07 13.94
C HIS A 199 13.41 -20.53 12.62
N ASN A 200 12.97 -19.58 11.79
CA ASN A 200 12.40 -19.84 10.47
C ASN A 200 13.37 -19.43 9.36
N PHE A 201 14.68 -19.37 9.63
CA PHE A 201 15.74 -19.05 8.66
C PHE A 201 15.57 -17.71 7.93
N LEU A 202 14.77 -16.79 8.48
CA LEU A 202 14.62 -15.42 8.01
C LEU A 202 15.51 -14.50 8.83
N GLN A 203 15.96 -13.39 8.23
CA GLN A 203 16.85 -12.46 8.89
C GLN A 203 16.28 -11.05 8.89
N LEU A 204 16.05 -10.51 10.09
CA LEU A 204 15.68 -9.10 10.26
C LEU A 204 16.87 -8.19 9.96
N ASN A 205 16.67 -7.20 9.09
CA ASN A 205 17.67 -6.20 8.74
C ASN A 205 17.60 -5.01 9.69
N LYS A 206 18.24 -5.13 10.85
CA LYS A 206 18.27 -4.09 11.89
C LYS A 206 18.73 -2.71 11.38
N ASN A 207 19.60 -2.66 10.37
CA ASN A 207 20.12 -1.41 9.81
C ASN A 207 19.11 -0.70 8.88
N LYS A 208 18.19 -1.45 8.29
CA LYS A 208 17.13 -0.90 7.44
C LYS A 208 15.81 -0.73 8.17
N THR A 209 15.67 -1.31 9.36
CA THR A 209 14.53 -1.05 10.23
C THR A 209 14.45 0.44 10.57
N GLU A 210 13.37 1.11 10.20
CA GLU A 210 13.13 2.53 10.47
C GLU A 210 12.03 2.70 11.53
N VAL A 211 12.26 3.57 12.51
CA VAL A 211 11.24 3.92 13.52
C VAL A 211 10.87 5.39 13.40
N ILE A 212 9.57 5.69 13.43
CA ILE A 212 9.04 7.05 13.38
C ILE A 212 7.98 7.24 14.47
N VAL A 213 8.05 8.39 15.15
CA VAL A 213 7.13 8.77 16.23
C VAL A 213 6.25 9.91 15.73
N PHE A 214 4.94 9.74 15.82
CA PHE A 214 3.92 10.71 15.41
C PHE A 214 3.22 11.32 16.61
N GLY A 215 2.74 12.56 16.44
CA GLY A 215 1.99 13.32 17.43
C GLY A 215 2.68 14.63 17.82
N ALA A 216 2.24 15.23 18.93
CA ALA A 216 2.71 16.54 19.38
C ALA A 216 4.25 16.59 19.52
N LYS A 217 4.87 17.61 18.90
CA LYS A 217 6.33 17.75 18.80
C LYS A 217 7.05 17.66 20.14
N GLU A 218 6.51 18.29 21.17
CA GLU A 218 7.06 18.29 22.53
C GLU A 218 7.11 16.88 23.14
N LYS A 219 6.07 16.08 22.91
CA LYS A 219 5.95 14.71 23.43
C LYS A 219 6.81 13.71 22.66
N ARG A 220 7.09 13.95 21.37
CA ARG A 220 7.92 13.05 20.54
C ARG A 220 9.31 12.84 21.11
N LEU A 221 9.90 13.86 21.73
CA LEU A 221 11.25 13.77 22.32
C LEU A 221 11.28 12.81 23.51
N GLN A 222 10.25 12.82 24.35
CA GLN A 222 10.15 11.90 25.48
C GLN A 222 10.03 10.45 25.01
N VAL A 223 9.10 10.19 24.09
CA VAL A 223 8.90 8.84 23.50
C VAL A 223 10.17 8.37 22.79
N THR A 224 10.89 9.27 22.12
CA THR A 224 12.17 8.94 21.47
C THR A 224 13.21 8.43 22.46
N ARG A 225 13.32 9.03 23.65
CA ARG A 225 14.26 8.58 24.69
C ARG A 225 13.91 7.18 25.20
N GLU A 226 12.63 6.89 25.37
CA GLU A 226 12.15 5.56 25.77
C GLU A 226 12.43 4.50 24.71
N LEU A 227 12.22 4.83 23.44
CA LEU A 227 12.56 3.92 22.34
C LEU A 227 14.08 3.68 22.26
N GLN A 228 14.90 4.69 22.54
CA GLN A 228 16.36 4.52 22.60
C GLN A 228 16.80 3.59 23.73
N SER A 229 16.09 3.56 24.87
CA SER A 229 16.41 2.60 25.96
C SER A 229 16.16 1.14 25.58
N ILE A 230 15.36 0.87 24.55
CA ILE A 230 15.17 -0.46 23.96
C ILE A 230 15.89 -0.60 22.61
N HIS A 231 16.93 0.21 22.38
CA HIS A 231 17.80 0.19 21.19
C HIS A 231 17.09 0.48 19.86
N LEU A 232 15.95 1.16 19.88
CA LEU A 232 15.24 1.61 18.68
C LEU A 232 15.61 3.05 18.33
N LYS A 233 16.33 3.22 17.22
CA LYS A 233 16.70 4.54 16.70
C LYS A 233 15.53 5.15 15.93
N THR A 234 15.08 6.32 16.36
CA THR A 234 14.00 7.05 15.70
C THR A 234 14.52 7.96 14.59
N THR A 235 13.64 8.22 13.64
CA THR A 235 13.82 9.15 12.52
C THR A 235 12.59 10.04 12.43
N ASN A 236 12.75 11.24 11.86
CA ASN A 236 11.62 12.15 11.62
C ASN A 236 10.87 11.84 10.32
N GLN A 237 11.39 10.92 9.52
CA GLN A 237 10.85 10.57 8.21
C GLN A 237 11.30 9.15 7.86
N ALA A 238 10.41 8.38 7.23
CA ALA A 238 10.70 7.02 6.81
C ALA A 238 9.99 6.71 5.48
N ARG A 239 10.54 5.80 4.67
CA ARG A 239 9.89 5.39 3.42
C ARG A 239 9.05 4.14 3.68
N ASN A 240 7.73 4.28 3.61
CA ASN A 240 6.77 3.21 3.79
C ASN A 240 6.05 2.92 2.46
N LEU A 241 6.25 1.73 1.88
CA LEU A 241 5.64 1.28 0.62
C LEU A 241 5.70 2.32 -0.52
N GLY A 242 6.84 2.99 -0.65
CA GLY A 242 7.10 4.01 -1.68
C GLY A 242 6.68 5.44 -1.32
N VAL A 243 5.99 5.64 -0.20
CA VAL A 243 5.62 6.96 0.32
C VAL A 243 6.60 7.39 1.40
N VAL A 244 7.03 8.65 1.37
CA VAL A 244 7.89 9.20 2.44
C VAL A 244 6.98 9.86 3.48
N MET A 245 6.78 9.19 4.60
CA MET A 245 6.03 9.74 5.73
C MET A 245 6.96 10.61 6.57
N ASP A 246 6.43 11.71 7.10
CA ASP A 246 7.10 12.54 8.09
C ASP A 246 6.29 12.57 9.38
N ALA A 247 6.98 12.79 10.50
CA ALA A 247 6.42 12.72 11.84
C ALA A 247 5.33 13.79 12.14
N ASP A 248 5.21 14.79 11.28
CA ASP A 248 4.20 15.85 11.31
C ASP A 248 3.03 15.59 10.32
N LEU A 249 3.04 14.44 9.63
CA LEU A 249 2.00 13.98 8.70
C LEU A 249 1.65 14.99 7.59
N ASN A 250 2.57 15.86 7.19
CA ASN A 250 2.31 16.90 6.18
C ASN A 250 2.70 16.48 4.76
N LEU A 251 3.45 15.38 4.62
CA LEU A 251 3.94 14.78 3.38
C LEU A 251 4.77 15.74 2.52
N GLU A 252 5.32 16.81 3.09
CA GLU A 252 6.02 17.84 2.33
C GLU A 252 7.24 17.27 1.59
N LYS A 253 8.01 16.41 2.26
CA LYS A 253 9.18 15.79 1.64
C LYS A 253 8.78 14.86 0.49
N HIS A 254 7.74 14.07 0.67
CA HIS A 254 7.22 13.20 -0.37
C HIS A 254 6.78 13.99 -1.60
N ILE A 255 6.02 15.08 -1.40
CA ILE A 255 5.58 15.97 -2.48
C ILE A 255 6.77 16.62 -3.18
N LYS A 256 7.80 17.06 -2.44
CA LYS A 256 9.05 17.59 -3.02
C LYS A 256 9.76 16.53 -3.87
N THR A 257 9.82 15.28 -3.42
CA THR A 257 10.40 14.16 -4.19
C THR A 257 9.61 13.89 -5.48
N ILE A 258 8.28 13.81 -5.40
CA ILE A 258 7.40 13.67 -6.58
C ILE A 258 7.64 14.83 -7.54
N THR A 259 7.63 16.07 -7.03
CA THR A 259 7.81 17.30 -7.81
C THR A 259 9.14 17.30 -8.56
N LYS A 260 10.24 17.01 -7.86
CA LYS A 260 11.58 16.93 -8.48
C LYS A 260 11.63 15.88 -9.59
N SER A 261 11.12 14.68 -9.33
CA SER A 261 11.11 13.59 -10.32
C SER A 261 10.23 13.90 -11.51
N ALA A 262 9.03 14.43 -11.28
CA ALA A 262 8.07 14.74 -12.34
C ALA A 262 8.59 15.85 -13.26
N TYR A 263 9.15 16.95 -12.73
CA TYR A 263 9.74 18.00 -13.56
C TYR A 263 10.99 17.53 -14.31
N TYR A 264 11.79 16.63 -13.74
CA TYR A 264 12.90 16.01 -14.44
C TYR A 264 12.42 15.26 -15.70
N HIS A 265 11.42 14.39 -15.55
CA HIS A 265 10.84 13.67 -16.70
C HIS A 265 10.15 14.60 -17.67
N LEU A 266 9.39 15.59 -17.17
CA LEU A 266 8.68 16.53 -18.02
C LEU A 266 9.63 17.38 -18.87
N LYS A 267 10.80 17.76 -18.33
CA LYS A 267 11.85 18.44 -19.11
C LYS A 267 12.34 17.58 -20.25
N ASN A 268 12.57 16.29 -20.02
CA ASN A 268 13.02 15.36 -21.05
C ASN A 268 11.93 15.13 -22.11
N ILE A 269 10.68 14.94 -21.68
CA ILE A 269 9.52 14.82 -22.57
C ILE A 269 9.38 16.08 -23.44
N SER A 270 9.50 17.27 -22.84
CA SER A 270 9.38 18.54 -23.56
C SER A 270 10.47 18.74 -24.62
N ARG A 271 11.63 18.07 -24.53
CA ARG A 271 12.70 18.16 -25.54
C ARG A 271 12.41 17.32 -26.78
N ILE A 272 11.69 16.21 -26.62
CA ILE A 272 11.38 15.26 -27.69
C ILE A 272 9.95 15.41 -28.21
N LYS A 273 9.14 16.30 -27.61
CA LYS A 273 7.71 16.45 -27.92
C LYS A 273 7.40 16.71 -29.40
N ASP A 274 8.30 17.40 -30.11
CA ASP A 274 8.12 17.75 -31.53
C ASP A 274 8.62 16.63 -32.46
N LEU A 275 9.22 15.56 -31.91
CA LEU A 275 9.68 14.37 -32.63
C LEU A 275 8.70 13.19 -32.51
N MET A 276 7.57 13.37 -31.83
CA MET A 276 6.64 12.29 -31.48
C MET A 276 5.20 12.65 -31.81
N SER A 277 4.38 11.63 -32.01
CA SER A 277 2.92 11.81 -32.10
C SER A 277 2.34 12.32 -30.78
N GLN A 278 1.20 13.01 -30.84
CA GLN A 278 0.49 13.45 -29.63
C GLN A 278 0.09 12.26 -28.75
N GLN A 279 -0.27 11.12 -29.35
CA GLN A 279 -0.65 9.90 -28.62
C GLN A 279 0.53 9.33 -27.83
N ASP A 280 1.72 9.27 -28.42
CA ASP A 280 2.91 8.77 -27.72
C ASP A 280 3.40 9.73 -26.65
N LEU A 281 3.27 11.04 -26.91
CA LEU A 281 3.53 12.06 -25.90
C LEU A 281 2.59 11.89 -24.68
N GLU A 282 1.31 11.61 -24.94
CA GLU A 282 0.34 11.33 -23.88
C GLU A 282 0.71 10.07 -23.08
N LYS A 283 1.13 8.99 -23.75
CA LYS A 283 1.64 7.77 -23.08
C LYS A 283 2.80 8.10 -22.15
N LEU A 284 3.77 8.90 -22.59
CA LEU A 284 4.90 9.32 -21.76
C LEU A 284 4.45 10.14 -20.55
N VAL A 285 3.50 11.06 -20.74
CA VAL A 285 2.96 11.85 -19.62
C VAL A 285 2.22 10.95 -18.62
N HIS A 286 1.42 10.00 -19.06
CA HIS A 286 0.78 9.03 -18.16
C HIS A 286 1.81 8.16 -17.42
N ALA A 287 2.79 7.62 -18.15
CA ALA A 287 3.81 6.72 -17.61
C ALA A 287 4.77 7.41 -16.64
N PHE A 288 5.14 8.67 -16.87
CA PHE A 288 6.14 9.37 -16.06
C PHE A 288 5.58 10.41 -15.10
N ILE A 289 4.41 10.99 -15.37
CA ILE A 289 3.81 12.03 -14.53
C ILE A 289 2.64 11.48 -13.73
N PHE A 290 1.58 10.98 -14.39
CA PHE A 290 0.38 10.52 -13.67
C PHE A 290 0.62 9.28 -12.82
N SER A 291 1.48 8.35 -13.27
CA SER A 291 1.91 7.22 -12.43
C SER A 291 2.47 7.65 -11.07
N ARG A 292 3.10 8.82 -10.97
CA ARG A 292 3.64 9.38 -9.71
C ARG A 292 2.61 10.20 -8.94
N LEU A 293 1.76 10.95 -9.65
CA LEU A 293 0.70 11.75 -9.02
C LEU A 293 -0.43 10.89 -8.44
N ASP A 294 -0.69 9.71 -9.03
CA ASP A 294 -1.80 8.84 -8.66
C ASP A 294 -1.40 7.65 -7.78
N TYR A 295 -0.10 7.41 -7.60
CA TYR A 295 0.40 6.37 -6.70
C TYR A 295 0.13 6.75 -5.25
N CYS A 296 -0.67 5.93 -4.56
CA CYS A 296 -1.07 6.12 -3.16
C CYS A 296 -1.65 7.51 -2.85
N ASN A 297 -2.32 8.15 -3.82
CA ASN A 297 -2.82 9.51 -3.64
C ASN A 297 -4.06 9.58 -2.72
N SER A 298 -4.63 8.44 -2.30
CA SER A 298 -5.66 8.38 -1.26
C SER A 298 -5.20 8.92 0.10
N ILE A 299 -3.89 8.97 0.38
CA ILE A 299 -3.36 9.50 1.64
C ILE A 299 -3.13 11.03 1.60
N PHE A 300 -3.35 11.66 0.44
CA PHE A 300 -3.23 13.11 0.28
C PHE A 300 -4.50 13.86 0.74
N THR A 301 -5.42 13.14 1.38
CA THR A 301 -6.61 13.67 2.03
C THR A 301 -6.23 14.65 3.13
N GLY A 302 -7.02 15.72 3.29
CA GLY A 302 -6.75 16.77 4.28
C GLY A 302 -5.47 17.60 4.09
N LEU A 303 -4.64 17.34 3.07
CA LEU A 303 -3.44 18.14 2.82
C LEU A 303 -3.79 19.62 2.57
N PRO A 304 -2.93 20.56 3.04
CA PRO A 304 -3.13 21.98 2.80
C PRO A 304 -3.20 22.31 1.30
N LYS A 305 -4.00 23.32 0.94
CA LYS A 305 -4.13 23.82 -0.44
C LYS A 305 -2.77 24.12 -1.07
N LYS A 306 -1.81 24.63 -0.30
CA LYS A 306 -0.42 24.88 -0.76
C LYS A 306 0.29 23.61 -1.24
N SER A 307 0.13 22.50 -0.52
CA SER A 307 0.75 21.21 -0.85
C SER A 307 0.10 20.61 -2.10
N VAL A 308 -1.24 20.59 -2.16
CA VAL A 308 -1.98 20.13 -3.34
C VAL A 308 -1.69 20.99 -4.57
N ARG A 309 -1.50 22.30 -4.40
CA ARG A 309 -1.12 23.22 -5.49
C ARG A 309 0.21 22.83 -6.14
N GLN A 310 1.19 22.34 -5.39
CA GLN A 310 2.46 21.91 -5.99
C GLN A 310 2.24 20.75 -6.98
N LEU A 311 1.43 19.76 -6.59
CA LEU A 311 1.02 18.66 -7.45
C LEU A 311 0.21 19.15 -8.65
N GLN A 312 -0.70 20.12 -8.45
CA GLN A 312 -1.47 20.74 -9.53
C GLN A 312 -0.57 21.43 -10.56
N LEU A 313 0.50 22.11 -10.13
CA LEU A 313 1.44 22.76 -11.04
C LEU A 313 2.18 21.76 -11.93
N ILE A 314 2.46 20.55 -11.43
CA ILE A 314 3.03 19.46 -12.24
C ILE A 314 2.04 19.07 -13.34
N GLN A 315 0.78 18.80 -12.98
CA GLN A 315 -0.28 18.45 -13.94
C GLN A 315 -0.48 19.57 -14.97
N ASN A 316 -0.51 20.82 -14.53
CA ASN A 316 -0.65 21.98 -15.40
C ASN A 316 0.50 22.05 -16.41
N SER A 317 1.73 21.82 -15.95
CA SER A 317 2.90 21.83 -16.82
C SER A 317 2.85 20.68 -17.83
N ALA A 318 2.40 19.50 -17.40
CA ALA A 318 2.19 18.35 -18.29
C ALA A 318 1.12 18.63 -19.36
N ALA A 319 0.00 19.24 -18.98
CA ALA A 319 -1.04 19.64 -19.90
C ALA A 319 -0.50 20.62 -20.95
N ARG A 320 0.23 21.66 -20.52
CA ARG A 320 0.85 22.63 -21.44
C ARG A 320 1.81 21.99 -22.44
N VAL A 321 2.56 20.97 -22.03
CA VAL A 321 3.47 20.24 -22.95
C VAL A 321 2.67 19.50 -24.02
N LEU A 322 1.56 18.86 -23.65
CA LEU A 322 0.70 18.14 -24.61
C LEU A 322 -0.06 19.06 -25.55
N THR A 323 -0.68 20.11 -25.01
CA THR A 323 -1.57 21.00 -25.78
C THR A 323 -0.82 22.17 -26.43
N LYS A 324 0.50 22.25 -26.23
CA LYS A 324 1.35 23.38 -26.66
C LYS A 324 0.84 24.75 -26.18
N THR A 325 0.10 24.78 -25.07
CA THR A 325 -0.47 26.01 -24.50
C THR A 325 0.62 26.92 -23.93
N LYS A 326 0.56 28.24 -24.17
CA LYS A 326 1.59 29.18 -23.73
C LYS A 326 1.61 29.28 -22.21
N LYS A 327 2.74 29.69 -21.63
CA LYS A 327 2.91 29.76 -20.16
C LYS A 327 1.91 30.70 -19.47
N VAL A 328 1.56 31.81 -20.14
CA VAL A 328 0.69 32.86 -19.62
C VAL A 328 -0.80 32.53 -19.72
N ASP A 329 -1.18 31.63 -20.63
CA ASP A 329 -2.58 31.31 -20.87
C ASP A 329 -3.18 30.59 -19.66
N HIS A 330 -4.47 30.84 -19.40
CA HIS A 330 -5.20 30.13 -18.36
C HIS A 330 -5.19 28.61 -18.64
N ILE A 331 -4.99 27.80 -17.59
CA ILE A 331 -4.78 26.36 -17.77
C ILE A 331 -6.09 25.56 -17.87
N SER A 332 -7.19 26.06 -17.31
CA SER A 332 -8.46 25.29 -17.27
C SER A 332 -8.97 24.87 -18.65
N PRO A 333 -8.89 25.68 -19.74
CA PRO A 333 -9.25 25.22 -21.08
C PRO A 333 -8.46 24.00 -21.55
N ALA A 334 -7.16 23.93 -21.25
CA ALA A 334 -6.31 22.80 -21.61
C ALA A 334 -6.65 21.55 -20.79
N LEU A 335 -6.93 21.69 -19.49
CA LEU A 335 -7.38 20.55 -18.67
C LEU A 335 -8.75 20.05 -19.11
N ARG A 336 -9.66 20.95 -19.50
CA ARG A 336 -10.98 20.62 -20.00
C ARG A 336 -10.90 19.87 -21.33
N SER A 337 -10.08 20.33 -22.28
CA SER A 337 -9.92 19.67 -23.59
C SER A 337 -9.29 18.28 -23.47
N LEU A 338 -8.35 18.10 -22.53
CA LEU A 338 -7.74 16.80 -22.22
C LEU A 338 -8.66 15.88 -21.39
N HIS A 339 -9.80 16.39 -20.93
CA HIS A 339 -10.71 15.68 -20.01
C HIS A 339 -10.01 15.19 -18.73
N TRP A 340 -9.11 16.03 -18.20
CA TRP A 340 -8.30 15.76 -17.01
C TRP A 340 -8.89 16.40 -15.76
N LEU A 341 -9.21 15.57 -14.77
CA LEU A 341 -9.58 16.05 -13.43
C LEU A 341 -8.41 16.80 -12.79
N PRO A 342 -8.63 17.97 -12.15
CA PRO A 342 -7.62 18.60 -11.32
C PRO A 342 -7.21 17.68 -10.17
N VAL A 343 -6.01 17.87 -9.64
CA VAL A 343 -5.39 16.96 -8.65
C VAL A 343 -6.27 16.75 -7.42
N ARG A 344 -6.99 17.79 -6.96
CA ARG A 344 -7.90 17.63 -5.82
C ARG A 344 -9.00 16.61 -6.12
N GLN A 345 -9.68 16.75 -7.26
CA GLN A 345 -10.70 15.82 -7.71
C GLN A 345 -10.13 14.43 -8.02
N ARG A 346 -8.85 14.31 -8.41
CA ARG A 346 -8.19 13.00 -8.55
C ARG A 346 -8.03 12.28 -7.22
N ILE A 347 -7.70 13.00 -6.15
CA ILE A 347 -7.65 12.45 -4.78
C ILE A 347 -9.05 11.98 -4.37
N ASP A 348 -10.06 12.83 -4.56
CA ASP A 348 -11.45 12.50 -4.24
C ASP A 348 -11.93 11.28 -5.04
N PHE A 349 -11.63 11.24 -6.34
CA PHE A 349 -11.91 10.10 -7.21
C PHE A 349 -11.32 8.81 -6.65
N LYS A 350 -10.06 8.84 -6.18
CA LYS A 350 -9.42 7.66 -5.63
C LYS A 350 -10.07 7.19 -4.34
N VAL A 351 -10.31 8.11 -3.41
CA VAL A 351 -10.97 7.80 -2.13
C VAL A 351 -12.35 7.20 -2.36
N LEU A 352 -13.16 7.80 -3.24
CA LEU A 352 -14.50 7.31 -3.57
C LEU A 352 -14.47 5.95 -4.27
N MET A 353 -13.46 5.68 -5.11
CA MET A 353 -13.24 4.35 -5.67
C MET A 353 -12.89 3.31 -4.60
N LEU A 354 -12.12 3.67 -3.57
CA LEU A 354 -11.84 2.79 -2.43
C LEU A 354 -13.11 2.52 -1.62
N VAL A 355 -13.93 3.55 -1.36
CA VAL A 355 -15.23 3.39 -0.67
C VAL A 355 -16.13 2.43 -1.42
N TYR A 356 -16.38 2.68 -2.71
CA TYR A 356 -17.24 1.81 -3.51
C TYR A 356 -16.74 0.37 -3.52
N LYS A 357 -15.43 0.16 -3.71
CA LYS A 357 -14.84 -1.19 -3.68
C LYS A 357 -15.03 -1.86 -2.33
N ALA A 358 -14.79 -1.15 -1.23
CA ALA A 358 -14.92 -1.68 0.11
C ALA A 358 -16.37 -2.07 0.42
N LEU A 359 -17.35 -1.24 0.06
CA LEU A 359 -18.78 -1.52 0.30
C LEU A 359 -19.31 -2.69 -0.55
N ASN A 360 -18.72 -2.96 -1.71
CA ASN A 360 -19.15 -4.02 -2.64
C ASN A 360 -18.28 -5.30 -2.56
N GLY A 361 -17.48 -5.47 -1.50
CA GLY A 361 -16.63 -6.67 -1.35
C GLY A 361 -15.49 -6.79 -2.38
N LEU A 362 -15.18 -5.70 -3.09
CA LEU A 362 -14.09 -5.58 -4.07
C LEU A 362 -12.83 -4.94 -3.47
N GLY A 363 -12.77 -4.82 -2.15
CA GLY A 363 -11.65 -4.28 -1.38
C GLY A 363 -11.36 -5.11 -0.12
N PRO A 364 -10.29 -4.79 0.60
CA PRO A 364 -9.94 -5.48 1.84
C PRO A 364 -10.96 -5.22 2.95
N LYS A 365 -11.19 -6.22 3.79
CA LYS A 365 -12.12 -6.11 4.93
C LYS A 365 -11.72 -4.95 5.87
N TYR A 366 -10.43 -4.79 6.15
CA TYR A 366 -9.94 -3.71 7.02
C TYR A 366 -10.19 -2.29 6.49
N ILE A 367 -10.51 -2.09 5.20
CA ILE A 367 -10.96 -0.79 4.68
C ILE A 367 -12.47 -0.66 4.84
N ASN A 368 -13.23 -1.73 4.61
CA ASN A 368 -14.67 -1.77 4.87
C ASN A 368 -14.98 -1.49 6.35
N ASP A 369 -14.20 -2.07 7.26
CA ASP A 369 -14.33 -1.88 8.71
C ASP A 369 -14.13 -0.41 9.16
N LEU A 370 -13.51 0.44 8.33
CA LEU A 370 -13.38 1.88 8.58
C LEU A 370 -14.62 2.69 8.18
N LEU A 371 -15.59 2.06 7.52
CA LEU A 371 -16.79 2.70 6.96
C LEU A 371 -18.02 2.16 7.68
N THR A 372 -18.63 2.99 8.53
CA THR A 372 -19.87 2.63 9.22
C THR A 372 -21.07 3.08 8.42
N GLN A 373 -22.04 2.19 8.17
CA GLN A 373 -23.30 2.57 7.54
C GLN A 373 -24.07 3.56 8.42
N TYR A 374 -24.75 4.52 7.79
CA TYR A 374 -25.59 5.45 8.51
C TYR A 374 -26.95 4.82 8.81
N GLU A 375 -27.23 4.60 10.10
CA GLU A 375 -28.53 4.15 10.58
C GLU A 375 -29.27 5.33 11.23
N PRO A 376 -30.38 5.82 10.64
CA PRO A 376 -31.15 6.89 11.24
C PRO A 376 -31.93 6.36 12.46
N SER A 377 -32.02 7.16 13.53
CA SER A 377 -32.75 6.81 14.75
C SER A 377 -34.27 6.71 14.59
N ARG A 378 -34.79 7.18 13.44
CA ARG A 378 -36.20 7.06 13.02
C ARG A 378 -36.21 6.74 11.52
N SER A 379 -37.27 6.10 11.03
CA SER A 379 -37.47 5.87 9.59
C SER A 379 -37.61 7.21 8.84
N LEU A 380 -36.52 7.69 8.24
CA LEU A 380 -36.47 8.91 7.42
C LEU A 380 -36.47 8.55 5.93
N ARG A 381 -36.81 9.50 5.05
CA ARG A 381 -36.66 9.34 3.59
C ARG A 381 -35.24 9.02 3.14
N SER A 382 -34.23 9.29 3.97
CA SER A 382 -32.82 8.95 3.74
C SER A 382 -32.47 7.50 4.10
N SER A 383 -33.39 6.75 4.71
CA SER A 383 -33.21 5.32 4.98
C SER A 383 -33.08 4.56 3.67
N GLY A 384 -31.99 3.81 3.49
CA GLY A 384 -31.70 3.08 2.25
C GLY A 384 -30.90 3.83 1.17
N SER A 385 -30.59 5.13 1.37
CA SER A 385 -29.86 5.95 0.37
C SER A 385 -28.34 5.73 0.29
N GLY A 386 -27.84 4.68 0.94
CA GLY A 386 -26.42 4.27 0.94
C GLY A 386 -25.47 5.26 1.62
N LEU A 387 -25.95 6.02 2.62
CA LEU A 387 -25.14 6.98 3.38
C LEU A 387 -24.21 6.30 4.40
N LEU A 388 -23.11 6.98 4.71
CA LEU A 388 -22.13 6.57 5.71
C LEU A 388 -22.15 7.50 6.92
N SER A 389 -21.87 6.97 8.11
CA SER A 389 -21.69 7.77 9.31
C SER A 389 -20.40 8.58 9.22
N VAL A 390 -20.48 9.89 9.48
CA VAL A 390 -19.31 10.79 9.52
C VAL A 390 -18.92 11.00 10.98
N PRO A 391 -17.77 10.47 11.44
CA PRO A 391 -17.34 10.66 12.82
C PRO A 391 -17.04 12.13 13.13
N ARG A 392 -17.06 12.50 14.41
CA ARG A 392 -16.58 13.82 14.85
C ARG A 392 -15.07 13.79 15.01
N VAL A 393 -14.39 14.80 14.48
CA VAL A 393 -12.94 15.00 14.58
C VAL A 393 -12.64 16.41 15.10
N ARG A 394 -11.47 16.60 15.70
CA ARG A 394 -11.10 17.86 16.40
C ARG A 394 -10.02 18.66 15.70
N THR A 395 -9.27 18.02 14.81
CA THR A 395 -8.05 18.55 14.20
C THR A 395 -8.04 18.29 12.70
N ARG A 396 -7.15 18.99 11.99
CA ARG A 396 -6.91 18.74 10.55
C ARG A 396 -6.40 17.33 10.26
N HIS A 397 -5.69 16.70 11.19
CA HIS A 397 -5.27 15.31 11.03
C HIS A 397 -6.47 14.36 11.09
N GLY A 398 -7.41 14.60 12.01
CA GLY A 398 -8.67 13.88 12.04
C GLY A 398 -9.47 14.07 10.74
N GLU A 399 -9.54 15.29 10.20
CA GLU A 399 -10.18 15.56 8.90
C GLU A 399 -9.47 14.86 7.72
N ALA A 400 -8.16 14.60 7.84
CA ALA A 400 -7.37 13.88 6.86
C ALA A 400 -7.55 12.35 6.93
N ALA A 401 -7.99 11.82 8.08
CA ALA A 401 -8.19 10.39 8.27
C ALA A 401 -9.24 9.85 7.29
N PHE A 402 -9.00 8.65 6.75
CA PHE A 402 -9.88 8.03 5.76
C PHE A 402 -11.31 7.82 6.32
N SER A 403 -11.43 7.38 7.57
CA SER A 403 -12.72 7.14 8.23
C SER A 403 -13.57 8.41 8.41
N PHE A 404 -12.96 9.60 8.34
CA PHE A 404 -13.68 10.86 8.28
C PHE A 404 -13.89 11.33 6.85
N TYR A 405 -12.78 11.49 6.11
CA TYR A 405 -12.78 12.13 4.80
C TYR A 405 -13.64 11.37 3.80
N ALA A 406 -13.56 10.03 3.81
CA ALA A 406 -14.22 9.19 2.83
C ALA A 406 -15.76 9.20 3.00
N PRO A 407 -16.33 8.97 4.20
CA PRO A 407 -17.77 9.20 4.43
C PRO A 407 -18.23 10.62 4.10
N TYR A 408 -17.43 11.63 4.46
CA TYR A 408 -17.78 13.03 4.22
C TYR A 408 -17.97 13.34 2.74
N ILE A 409 -17.07 12.89 1.87
CA ILE A 409 -17.21 13.13 0.42
C ILE A 409 -18.19 12.15 -0.24
N TRP A 410 -18.31 10.93 0.26
CA TRP A 410 -19.27 9.93 -0.23
C TRP A 410 -20.72 10.42 -0.07
N ASN A 411 -21.03 11.01 1.07
CA ASN A 411 -22.37 11.52 1.36
C ASN A 411 -22.78 12.71 0.48
N LYS A 412 -21.81 13.41 -0.14
CA LYS A 412 -22.06 14.49 -1.10
C LYS A 412 -22.43 13.99 -2.51
N LEU A 413 -22.18 12.71 -2.80
CA LEU A 413 -22.54 12.16 -4.11
C LEU A 413 -24.06 12.04 -4.27
N PRO A 414 -24.58 12.18 -5.50
CA PRO A 414 -25.96 11.82 -5.79
C PRO A 414 -26.23 10.35 -5.48
N GLU A 415 -27.45 10.04 -5.04
CA GLU A 415 -27.86 8.68 -4.72
C GLU A 415 -27.70 7.73 -5.92
N SER A 416 -28.08 8.18 -7.13
CA SER A 416 -27.93 7.42 -8.38
C SER A 416 -26.49 7.04 -8.73
N LEU A 417 -25.51 7.73 -8.13
CA LEU A 417 -24.10 7.43 -8.27
C LEU A 417 -23.66 6.45 -7.18
N ARG A 418 -24.11 6.63 -5.93
CA ARG A 418 -23.85 5.69 -4.83
C ARG A 418 -24.44 4.31 -5.10
N SER A 419 -25.61 4.24 -5.70
CA SER A 419 -26.35 3.01 -6.03
C SER A 419 -25.94 2.38 -7.37
N ALA A 420 -24.79 2.76 -7.95
CA ALA A 420 -24.35 2.20 -9.23
C ALA A 420 -24.10 0.68 -9.12
N GLU A 421 -24.67 -0.08 -10.05
CA GLU A 421 -24.67 -1.56 -10.02
C GLU A 421 -23.28 -2.20 -10.19
N THR A 422 -22.39 -1.53 -10.93
CA THR A 422 -21.06 -2.07 -11.24
C THR A 422 -19.96 -1.05 -11.02
N LEU A 423 -18.76 -1.55 -10.72
CA LEU A 423 -17.57 -0.72 -10.55
C LEU A 423 -17.26 0.11 -11.79
N SER A 424 -17.47 -0.44 -13.00
CA SER A 424 -17.23 0.27 -14.25
C SER A 424 -18.20 1.45 -14.43
N LEU A 425 -19.49 1.23 -14.15
CA LEU A 425 -20.51 2.28 -14.20
C LEU A 425 -20.25 3.37 -13.16
N PHE A 426 -19.95 2.97 -11.91
CA PHE A 426 -19.56 3.88 -10.85
C PHE A 426 -18.36 4.73 -11.25
N LYS A 427 -17.28 4.10 -11.72
CA LYS A 427 -16.05 4.78 -12.15
C LYS A 427 -16.31 5.81 -13.25
N SER A 428 -17.12 5.46 -14.26
CA SER A 428 -17.45 6.37 -15.35
C SER A 428 -18.27 7.55 -14.87
N ARG A 429 -19.39 7.29 -14.17
CA ARG A 429 -20.29 8.34 -13.63
C ARG A 429 -19.57 9.25 -12.65
N LEU A 430 -18.73 8.69 -11.79
CA LEU A 430 -17.92 9.45 -10.82
C LEU A 430 -16.96 10.40 -11.53
N LYS A 431 -16.27 9.94 -12.58
CA LYS A 431 -15.38 10.80 -13.36
C LYS A 431 -16.15 11.97 -13.95
N THR A 432 -17.31 11.71 -14.56
CA THR A 432 -18.18 12.76 -15.12
C THR A 432 -18.63 13.75 -14.05
N HIS A 433 -19.16 13.26 -12.92
CA HIS A 433 -19.63 14.10 -11.81
C HIS A 433 -18.53 15.03 -11.26
N LEU A 434 -17.33 14.49 -11.01
CA LEU A 434 -16.20 15.28 -10.52
C LEU A 434 -15.64 16.23 -11.58
N PHE A 435 -15.77 15.88 -12.86
CA PHE A 435 -15.34 16.74 -13.97
C PHE A 435 -16.26 17.95 -14.13
N SER A 436 -17.58 17.73 -14.12
CA SER A 436 -18.58 18.82 -14.10
C SER A 436 -18.34 19.73 -12.90
N ALA A 437 -18.25 19.20 -11.68
CA ALA A 437 -18.02 19.99 -10.48
C ALA A 437 -16.69 20.80 -10.47
N ALA A 438 -15.74 20.50 -11.37
CA ALA A 438 -14.48 21.19 -11.47
C ALA A 438 -14.44 22.28 -12.56
N PHE A 439 -15.30 22.20 -13.58
CA PHE A 439 -15.21 23.03 -14.79
C PHE A 439 -16.53 23.67 -15.25
N GLU A 440 -17.64 23.27 -14.64
CA GLU A 440 -19.00 23.82 -14.82
C GLU A 440 -19.42 24.49 -13.51
#